data_AF-A0A9E7GW88-F1
#
_entry.id   AF-A0A9E7GW88-F1
#
_cell.length_a   1.000
_cell.length_b   1.000
_cell.length_c   1.000
_cell.angle_alpha   90.00
_cell.angle_beta   90.00
_cell.angle_gamma   90.00
#
_symmetry.space_group_name_H-M   'P 1'
#
loop_
_entity.id
_entity.type
_entity.pdbx_description
1 polymer ?
#
loop_
_entity_poly.entity_id
_entity_poly.type
_entity_poly.pdbx_seq_one_letter_code
_entity_poly.pdbx_strand_id
1 'polypeptide(L)'
;GRGVVWLPFKFHRTPLKTSGGRFNCFPPSPFSRSHLSPTHPREAPALLQVAMLRCRPPVLGLGAVGLCFRTKRCLIQSSKIPNSPLKPLSSRISFTRGLPGGARSQLNTRSLLSGANPSSTATSAPAQQGEEVEILPATNDNHGGVIVEMKDPMDSRTFAFSLRASLEIWRQQGKKGVWIKLPIELSNLVQPTVEEGFQYHHAEPSYVMLVYWIPDTKNTLPVNATHRVGVGAFVMNDKREVLAVQEKSGKFRGSGIWKFPTGVVEPGEDISAGAVREVKEETGISTEFIEVLAFRQSHKSFFNKSDLFFICILRPLSFDIRKQDSEIEAAEWIPIQQFAAQPFAQKHELLKYIINLGLTKAEKGYAGFSPICIKSAFTSRQSCLYLNTRDLNQPS
;
A
#
# COMPACT_ATOMS: atom_id res chain seq x y z
N GLY A 1 74.33 53.78 -12.91
CA GLY A 1 75.14 52.59 -12.58
C GLY A 1 74.45 51.37 -13.15
N ARG A 2 75.15 50.63 -14.03
CA ARG A 2 74.96 49.24 -14.54
C ARG A 2 73.49 48.74 -14.61
N GLY A 3 72.80 48.71 -15.75
CA GLY A 3 73.01 47.88 -16.97
C GLY A 3 72.06 46.65 -16.91
N VAL A 4 71.36 46.11 -17.92
CA VAL A 4 71.36 46.16 -19.40
C VAL A 4 69.95 45.76 -19.92
N VAL A 5 69.71 46.06 -21.20
CA VAL A 5 68.48 46.17 -22.01
C VAL A 5 68.31 44.96 -22.99
N TRP A 6 67.06 44.43 -23.07
CA TRP A 6 66.22 43.91 -24.20
C TRP A 6 66.59 42.78 -25.23
N LEU A 7 65.60 41.85 -25.40
CA LEU A 7 64.93 41.27 -26.63
C LEU A 7 65.64 40.23 -27.56
N PRO A 8 64.96 39.67 -28.61
CA PRO A 8 64.02 38.52 -28.63
C PRO A 8 64.41 37.51 -29.75
N PHE A 9 63.61 36.49 -30.12
CA PHE A 9 63.47 36.04 -31.53
C PHE A 9 62.32 35.01 -31.74
N LYS A 10 61.55 35.22 -32.82
CA LYS A 10 60.52 34.33 -33.42
C LYS A 10 61.16 33.41 -34.46
N PHE A 11 60.53 32.28 -34.81
CA PHE A 11 60.28 31.91 -36.23
C PHE A 11 59.12 30.89 -36.41
N HIS A 12 58.41 31.04 -37.54
CA HIS A 12 57.27 30.25 -38.05
C HIS A 12 57.68 29.03 -38.91
N ARG A 13 56.83 27.98 -39.02
CA ARG A 13 56.01 27.60 -40.21
C ARG A 13 55.55 26.11 -40.19
N THR A 14 54.27 25.92 -40.54
CA THR A 14 53.48 24.70 -40.93
C THR A 14 53.82 24.17 -42.35
N PRO A 15 53.12 23.19 -42.99
CA PRO A 15 52.31 21.99 -42.59
C PRO A 15 52.61 20.71 -43.45
N LEU A 16 51.91 19.58 -43.21
CA LEU A 16 51.53 18.62 -44.28
C LEU A 16 50.32 17.73 -43.92
N LYS A 17 49.39 17.60 -44.88
CA LYS A 17 48.18 16.76 -44.91
C LYS A 17 48.48 15.43 -45.63
N THR A 18 47.89 14.33 -45.17
CA THR A 18 47.42 13.15 -45.97
C THR A 18 46.29 12.49 -45.14
N SER A 19 45.00 12.58 -45.50
CA SER A 19 44.21 11.78 -46.46
C SER A 19 44.15 10.27 -46.19
N GLY A 20 42.95 9.76 -45.87
CA GLY A 20 42.55 8.38 -46.21
C GLY A 20 41.74 7.61 -45.16
N GLY A 21 40.53 7.20 -45.52
CA GLY A 21 39.97 5.90 -45.10
C GLY A 21 38.82 5.88 -44.09
N ARG A 22 37.58 5.81 -44.60
CA ARG A 22 36.45 5.13 -43.92
C ARG A 22 36.78 3.64 -43.78
N PHE A 23 36.33 2.98 -42.70
CA PHE A 23 35.64 1.67 -42.75
C PHE A 23 34.99 1.36 -41.40
N ASN A 24 33.67 1.09 -41.44
CA ASN A 24 32.94 0.34 -40.42
C ASN A 24 33.49 -1.10 -40.36
N CYS A 25 33.45 -1.74 -39.18
CA CYS A 25 32.96 -3.11 -38.94
C CYS A 25 33.29 -3.58 -37.51
N PHE A 26 32.24 -3.89 -36.72
CA PHE A 26 32.22 -4.95 -35.69
C PHE A 26 32.41 -6.34 -36.36
N PRO A 27 32.52 -7.53 -35.69
CA PRO A 27 32.55 -7.95 -34.26
C PRO A 27 33.69 -9.01 -34.04
N PRO A 28 33.62 -10.13 -33.26
CA PRO A 28 32.84 -10.52 -32.06
C PRO A 28 33.68 -11.09 -30.88
N SER A 29 33.00 -11.34 -29.75
CA SER A 29 33.40 -12.18 -28.61
C SER A 29 33.72 -13.64 -28.96
N PRO A 30 34.41 -14.38 -28.07
CA PRO A 30 33.87 -15.69 -27.65
C PRO A 30 34.09 -16.10 -26.17
N PHE A 31 33.09 -16.80 -25.62
CA PHE A 31 33.11 -17.88 -24.59
C PHE A 31 33.80 -17.64 -23.21
N SER A 32 33.24 -18.04 -22.07
CA SER A 32 32.84 -19.41 -21.74
C SER A 32 31.98 -19.50 -20.45
N ARG A 33 31.21 -20.59 -20.36
CA ARG A 33 30.49 -21.06 -19.17
C ARG A 33 31.44 -21.60 -18.11
N SER A 34 31.13 -21.39 -16.83
CA SER A 34 31.46 -22.33 -15.76
C SER A 34 30.39 -22.35 -14.67
N HIS A 35 30.02 -23.57 -14.28
CA HIS A 35 29.15 -23.92 -13.17
C HIS A 35 29.87 -23.72 -11.83
N LEU A 36 29.22 -23.11 -10.84
CA LEU A 36 29.51 -23.32 -9.42
C LEU A 36 28.21 -23.28 -8.60
N SER A 37 28.04 -24.32 -7.77
CA SER A 37 26.91 -24.60 -6.86
C SER A 37 26.95 -23.73 -5.60
N PRO A 38 25.86 -23.71 -4.78
CA PRO A 38 25.56 -22.59 -3.89
C PRO A 38 26.06 -22.81 -2.46
N THR A 39 26.65 -21.77 -1.86
CA THR A 39 26.86 -21.69 -0.41
C THR A 39 26.54 -20.29 0.12
N HIS A 40 25.75 -20.28 1.21
CA HIS A 40 25.49 -19.21 2.19
C HIS A 40 24.54 -18.04 1.88
N PRO A 41 23.79 -17.61 2.92
CA PRO A 41 22.57 -16.83 2.76
C PRO A 41 22.88 -15.36 2.46
N ARG A 42 22.14 -14.80 1.50
CA ARG A 42 22.15 -13.36 1.24
C ARG A 42 21.52 -12.64 2.42
N GLU A 43 22.32 -11.91 3.19
CA GLU A 43 21.83 -10.79 3.98
C GLU A 43 21.12 -9.80 3.04
N ALA A 44 19.86 -9.48 3.36
CA ALA A 44 19.09 -8.49 2.63
C ALA A 44 19.69 -7.09 2.87
N PRO A 45 19.82 -6.21 1.85
CA PRO A 45 20.36 -4.87 2.03
C PRO A 45 19.51 -4.01 2.99
N ALA A 46 20.21 -3.42 3.95
CA ALA A 46 19.73 -2.97 5.26
C ALA A 46 19.01 -1.60 5.32
N LEU A 47 18.24 -1.23 4.28
CA LEU A 47 17.43 0.00 4.21
C LEU A 47 15.95 -0.19 4.59
N LEU A 48 15.64 -1.34 5.18
CA LEU A 48 14.28 -1.90 5.18
C LEU A 48 13.37 -1.46 6.34
N GLN A 49 13.79 -0.52 7.19
CA GLN A 49 13.02 -0.16 8.41
C GLN A 49 12.95 1.34 8.72
N VAL A 50 13.43 2.22 7.85
CA VAL A 50 13.52 3.69 8.09
C VAL A 50 12.16 4.40 7.93
N ALA A 51 11.06 3.72 8.24
CA ALA A 51 9.71 4.27 8.15
C ALA A 51 8.77 3.71 9.24
N MET A 52 9.29 3.21 10.39
CA MET A 52 8.51 2.41 11.35
C MET A 52 8.61 2.89 12.79
N LEU A 53 7.63 3.69 13.22
CA LEU A 53 6.77 3.45 14.40
C LEU A 53 5.84 4.66 14.61
N ARG A 54 4.85 4.84 13.72
CA ARG A 54 3.67 5.66 14.05
C ARG A 54 2.54 4.73 14.48
N CYS A 55 2.45 4.49 15.80
CA CYS A 55 1.18 4.18 16.46
C CYS A 55 0.92 5.34 17.42
N ARG A 56 0.06 6.30 17.04
CA ARG A 56 -0.52 7.23 18.02
C ARG A 56 -1.70 6.52 18.69
N PRO A 57 -1.75 6.36 20.02
CA PRO A 57 -3.04 6.18 20.68
C PRO A 57 -3.78 7.52 20.70
N PRO A 58 -5.13 7.54 20.64
CA PRO A 58 -5.88 8.76 20.90
C PRO A 58 -5.65 9.19 22.34
N VAL A 59 -5.26 10.46 22.54
CA VAL A 59 -5.20 11.06 23.88
C VAL A 59 -6.64 11.29 24.33
N LEU A 60 -7.18 10.34 25.08
CA LEU A 60 -8.30 10.57 25.97
C LEU A 60 -7.74 10.52 27.39
N GLY A 61 -7.60 11.69 28.00
CA GLY A 61 -7.30 11.79 29.41
C GLY A 61 -8.46 11.26 30.24
N LEU A 62 -8.16 10.36 31.17
CA LEU A 62 -8.85 10.16 32.45
C LEU A 62 -7.97 9.26 33.32
N GLY A 63 -7.98 9.55 34.62
CA GLY A 63 -6.92 9.22 35.55
C GLY A 63 -6.94 7.81 36.15
N ALA A 64 -5.78 7.49 36.73
CA ALA A 64 -5.53 6.64 37.90
C ALA A 64 -6.12 5.20 37.92
N VAL A 65 -5.24 4.19 38.04
CA VAL A 65 -4.77 3.58 39.30
C VAL A 65 -3.98 2.32 38.88
N GLY A 66 -2.77 2.18 39.40
CA GLY A 66 -1.90 1.04 39.11
C GLY A 66 -2.32 -0.23 39.84
N LEU A 67 -2.19 -1.37 39.15
CA LEU A 67 -1.97 -2.66 39.79
C LEU A 67 -0.96 -3.47 38.96
N CYS A 68 0.15 -3.81 39.61
CA CYS A 68 1.27 -4.56 39.07
C CYS A 68 0.98 -6.05 39.15
N PHE A 69 0.86 -6.75 38.02
CA PHE A 69 0.84 -8.21 37.97
C PHE A 69 2.09 -8.74 37.25
N ARG A 70 2.92 -9.47 38.01
CA ARG A 70 4.02 -10.30 37.51
C ARG A 70 3.47 -11.44 36.67
N THR A 71 3.76 -11.48 35.37
CA THR A 71 3.52 -12.66 34.53
C THR A 71 4.80 -13.46 34.35
N LYS A 72 4.78 -14.70 34.85
CA LYS A 72 5.81 -15.73 34.65
C LYS A 72 5.90 -16.11 33.17
N ARG A 73 7.12 -16.31 32.68
CA ARG A 73 7.43 -16.92 31.38
C ARG A 73 6.79 -18.30 31.27
N CYS A 74 5.96 -18.51 30.26
CA CYS A 74 5.54 -19.84 29.82
C CYS A 74 6.24 -20.14 28.48
N LEU A 75 7.14 -21.11 28.50
CA LEU A 75 7.76 -21.71 27.32
C LEU A 75 6.74 -22.64 26.66
N ILE A 76 6.29 -22.32 25.45
CA ILE A 76 5.48 -23.24 24.63
C ILE A 76 6.40 -23.84 23.56
N GLN A 77 6.62 -25.15 23.67
CA GLN A 77 7.25 -25.97 22.65
C GLN A 77 6.34 -26.07 21.42
N SER A 78 6.97 -25.95 20.25
CA SER A 78 6.37 -26.17 18.93
C SER A 78 5.98 -27.64 18.75
N SER A 79 4.68 -27.91 18.62
CA SER A 79 4.17 -29.19 18.12
C SER A 79 3.62 -29.01 16.70
N LYS A 80 4.12 -29.88 15.81
CA LYS A 80 3.76 -29.95 14.38
C LYS A 80 2.29 -30.37 14.23
N ILE A 81 1.52 -29.63 13.45
CA ILE A 81 0.17 -30.00 13.00
C ILE A 81 0.32 -30.87 11.74
N PRO A 82 -0.25 -32.09 11.67
CA PRO A 82 -0.28 -32.87 10.43
C PRO A 82 -1.46 -32.46 9.56
N ASN A 83 -1.17 -32.20 8.27
CA ASN A 83 -2.15 -32.05 7.21
C ASN A 83 -2.92 -33.36 7.00
N SER A 84 -4.26 -33.29 7.02
CA SER A 84 -5.13 -34.35 6.48
C SER A 84 -6.15 -33.73 5.51
N PRO A 85 -6.40 -34.36 4.34
CA PRO A 85 -7.35 -33.84 3.37
C PRO A 85 -8.78 -34.21 3.76
N LEU A 86 -9.67 -33.22 3.81
CA LEU A 86 -11.10 -33.41 4.01
C LEU A 86 -11.73 -34.06 2.76
N LYS A 87 -12.42 -35.18 2.95
CA LYS A 87 -13.26 -35.83 1.92
C LYS A 87 -14.67 -35.21 1.93
N PRO A 88 -15.34 -35.09 0.77
CA PRO A 88 -16.69 -34.55 0.72
C PRO A 88 -17.72 -35.60 1.21
N LEU A 89 -18.62 -35.20 2.11
CA LEU A 89 -19.84 -35.96 2.40
C LEU A 89 -20.87 -35.66 1.31
N SER A 90 -21.27 -36.67 0.55
CA SER A 90 -22.45 -36.60 -0.31
C SER A 90 -23.70 -36.89 0.51
N SER A 91 -24.56 -35.90 0.74
CA SER A 91 -25.97 -36.16 1.05
C SER A 91 -26.77 -36.10 -0.24
N ARG A 92 -27.29 -37.27 -0.66
CA ARG A 92 -28.27 -37.37 -1.75
C ARG A 92 -29.57 -36.75 -1.26
N ILE A 93 -29.99 -35.66 -1.89
CA ILE A 93 -31.38 -35.19 -1.83
C ILE A 93 -32.02 -35.55 -3.17
N SER A 94 -33.01 -36.42 -3.13
CA SER A 94 -33.82 -36.85 -4.27
C SER A 94 -34.86 -35.78 -4.59
N PHE A 95 -34.71 -35.12 -5.74
CA PHE A 95 -35.75 -34.28 -6.34
C PHE A 95 -36.53 -35.08 -7.38
N THR A 96 -37.84 -35.19 -7.18
CA THR A 96 -38.77 -35.67 -8.20
C THR A 96 -38.96 -34.59 -9.27
N ARG A 97 -38.72 -34.97 -10.53
CA ARG A 97 -38.91 -34.13 -11.71
C ARG A 97 -40.37 -34.17 -12.14
N GLY A 98 -41.07 -33.04 -12.07
CA GLY A 98 -42.33 -32.81 -12.79
C GLY A 98 -42.12 -31.73 -13.85
N LEU A 99 -42.27 -32.09 -15.13
CA LEU A 99 -42.29 -31.16 -16.25
C LEU A 99 -43.71 -30.58 -16.45
N PRO A 100 -43.86 -29.36 -17.03
CA PRO A 100 -45.15 -28.73 -17.25
C PRO A 100 -45.71 -29.06 -18.64
N GLY A 101 -47.01 -29.34 -18.71
CA GLY A 101 -47.80 -29.37 -19.94
C GLY A 101 -48.98 -28.41 -19.79
N GLY A 102 -49.04 -27.39 -20.63
CA GLY A 102 -50.12 -26.41 -20.63
C GLY A 102 -51.36 -26.88 -21.40
N ALA A 103 -52.53 -26.38 -21.00
CA ALA A 103 -53.66 -26.13 -21.88
C ALA A 103 -54.68 -25.20 -21.18
N ARG A 104 -55.13 -24.19 -21.92
CA ARG A 104 -56.27 -23.31 -21.60
C ARG A 104 -57.59 -24.10 -21.60
N SER A 105 -58.54 -23.72 -20.75
CA SER A 105 -59.93 -23.41 -21.15
C SER A 105 -60.75 -22.86 -19.98
N GLN A 106 -61.91 -22.34 -20.33
CA GLN A 106 -62.72 -21.35 -19.65
C GLN A 106 -63.80 -21.93 -18.70
N LEU A 107 -64.30 -21.03 -17.85
CA LEU A 107 -65.70 -20.86 -17.40
C LEU A 107 -66.33 -21.83 -16.39
N ASN A 108 -66.74 -21.18 -15.30
CA ASN A 108 -68.07 -21.19 -14.67
C ASN A 108 -68.39 -22.03 -13.43
N THR A 109 -69.07 -21.29 -12.53
CA THR A 109 -70.19 -21.64 -11.63
C THR A 109 -69.94 -22.21 -10.22
N ARG A 110 -70.27 -21.34 -9.25
CA ARG A 110 -70.99 -21.53 -7.97
C ARG A 110 -71.20 -22.98 -7.47
N SER A 111 -70.88 -23.22 -6.21
CA SER A 111 -71.88 -23.24 -5.12
C SER A 111 -71.25 -23.61 -3.78
N LEU A 112 -71.64 -22.87 -2.76
CA LEU A 112 -71.58 -23.23 -1.34
C LEU A 112 -72.29 -24.56 -1.11
N LEU A 113 -71.78 -25.40 -0.21
CA LEU A 113 -72.59 -26.14 0.75
C LEU A 113 -71.74 -26.53 1.99
N SER A 114 -72.33 -26.20 3.13
CA SER A 114 -71.93 -26.54 4.50
C SER A 114 -72.17 -28.02 4.78
N GLY A 115 -71.29 -28.63 5.58
CA GLY A 115 -71.46 -29.98 6.10
C GLY A 115 -70.47 -30.24 7.24
N ALA A 116 -70.88 -29.95 8.47
CA ALA A 116 -70.18 -30.32 9.68
C ALA A 116 -70.53 -31.77 10.08
N ASN A 117 -69.54 -32.54 10.53
CA ASN A 117 -69.62 -33.32 11.77
C ASN A 117 -68.25 -33.93 12.17
N PRO A 118 -68.07 -34.32 13.45
CA PRO A 118 -66.80 -34.19 14.14
C PRO A 118 -66.08 -35.53 14.44
N SER A 119 -64.93 -35.37 15.08
CA SER A 119 -64.20 -36.33 15.94
C SER A 119 -63.37 -37.44 15.29
N SER A 120 -62.04 -37.28 15.36
CA SER A 120 -61.17 -38.21 16.09
C SER A 120 -59.75 -37.64 16.16
N THR A 121 -59.27 -37.52 17.39
CA THR A 121 -57.90 -37.16 17.81
C THR A 121 -56.82 -37.96 17.08
N ALA A 122 -55.88 -37.25 16.46
CA ALA A 122 -54.52 -37.72 16.23
C ALA A 122 -53.57 -36.56 16.51
N THR A 123 -52.72 -36.75 17.53
CA THR A 123 -51.68 -35.83 17.96
C THR A 123 -50.67 -35.63 16.83
N SER A 124 -50.84 -34.58 16.01
CA SER A 124 -49.82 -34.16 15.05
C SER A 124 -48.81 -33.27 15.75
N ALA A 125 -47.55 -33.71 15.74
CA ALA A 125 -46.38 -32.90 16.08
C ALA A 125 -46.47 -31.51 15.42
N PRO A 126 -46.00 -30.43 16.08
CA PRO A 126 -46.03 -29.12 15.46
C PRO A 126 -45.19 -29.18 14.18
N ALA A 127 -45.86 -28.94 13.05
CA ALA A 127 -45.20 -28.62 11.80
C ALA A 127 -44.24 -27.48 12.09
N GLN A 128 -42.95 -27.68 11.82
CA GLN A 128 -42.00 -26.59 11.83
C GLN A 128 -42.49 -25.58 10.80
N GLN A 129 -43.01 -24.46 11.29
CA GLN A 129 -43.22 -23.26 10.51
C GLN A 129 -41.87 -22.95 9.86
N GLY A 130 -41.84 -22.93 8.52
CA GLY A 130 -40.64 -22.57 7.79
C GLY A 130 -40.23 -21.18 8.24
N GLU A 131 -39.12 -21.09 8.96
CA GLU A 131 -38.45 -19.81 9.19
C GLU A 131 -38.12 -19.26 7.82
N GLU A 132 -38.78 -18.15 7.46
CA GLU A 132 -38.47 -17.38 6.27
C GLU A 132 -37.03 -16.89 6.43
N VAL A 133 -36.08 -17.53 5.73
CA VAL A 133 -34.66 -17.21 5.91
C VAL A 133 -34.40 -15.84 5.31
N GLU A 134 -34.14 -14.86 6.17
CA GLU A 134 -33.88 -13.48 5.77
C GLU A 134 -32.53 -13.37 5.05
N ILE A 135 -32.55 -12.73 3.88
CA ILE A 135 -31.36 -12.51 3.06
C ILE A 135 -30.65 -11.25 3.53
N LEU A 136 -29.33 -11.33 3.66
CA LEU A 136 -28.53 -10.21 4.12
C LEU A 136 -28.69 -9.01 3.18
N PRO A 137 -28.94 -7.80 3.72
CA PRO A 137 -29.06 -6.60 2.91
C PRO A 137 -27.73 -6.31 2.21
N ALA A 138 -27.78 -6.18 0.88
CA ALA A 138 -26.60 -5.99 0.06
C ALA A 138 -26.83 -5.03 -1.10
N THR A 139 -25.77 -4.33 -1.50
CA THR A 139 -25.74 -3.49 -2.70
C THR A 139 -24.87 -4.13 -3.78
N ASN A 140 -25.27 -4.03 -5.05
CA ASN A 140 -24.46 -4.53 -6.16
C ASN A 140 -23.26 -3.63 -6.42
N ASP A 141 -22.10 -4.23 -6.70
CA ASP A 141 -20.95 -3.51 -7.26
C ASP A 141 -21.00 -3.44 -8.80
N ASN A 142 -20.11 -2.64 -9.40
CA ASN A 142 -20.04 -2.43 -10.85
C ASN A 142 -19.43 -3.62 -11.62
N HIS A 143 -19.04 -4.70 -10.94
CA HIS A 143 -18.34 -5.85 -11.49
C HIS A 143 -19.13 -7.17 -11.32
N GLY A 144 -20.40 -7.07 -10.95
CA GLY A 144 -21.30 -8.21 -10.76
C GLY A 144 -21.12 -8.93 -9.41
N GLY A 145 -20.49 -8.27 -8.43
CA GLY A 145 -20.46 -8.68 -7.04
C GLY A 145 -21.51 -7.96 -6.18
N VAL A 146 -21.45 -8.23 -4.88
CA VAL A 146 -22.33 -7.68 -3.85
C VAL A 146 -21.52 -7.23 -2.63
N ILE A 147 -21.99 -6.19 -1.97
CA ILE A 147 -21.39 -5.61 -0.77
C ILE A 147 -22.45 -5.63 0.34
N VAL A 148 -22.13 -6.30 1.44
CA VAL A 148 -22.90 -6.33 2.68
C VAL A 148 -22.21 -5.41 3.69
N GLU A 149 -22.95 -4.44 4.22
CA GLU A 149 -22.49 -3.61 5.32
C GLU A 149 -23.33 -3.91 6.56
N MET A 150 -22.74 -4.62 7.52
CA MET A 150 -23.41 -4.90 8.78
C MET A 150 -23.41 -3.64 9.64
N LYS A 151 -24.57 -3.29 10.20
CA LYS A 151 -24.78 -2.08 11.03
C LYS A 151 -25.38 -2.44 12.37
N ASP A 152 -26.41 -3.28 12.35
CA ASP A 152 -27.15 -3.65 13.54
C ASP A 152 -26.57 -4.91 14.20
N PRO A 153 -26.58 -5.02 15.54
CA PRO A 153 -26.21 -6.23 16.25
C PRO A 153 -27.01 -7.44 15.77
N MET A 154 -26.32 -8.54 15.57
CA MET A 154 -26.92 -9.81 15.15
C MET A 154 -26.28 -10.97 15.89
N ASP A 155 -27.08 -11.96 16.26
CA ASP A 155 -26.56 -13.21 16.82
C ASP A 155 -25.75 -13.98 15.75
N SER A 156 -24.64 -14.57 16.18
CA SER A 156 -23.70 -15.26 15.29
C SER A 156 -24.33 -16.45 14.56
N ARG A 157 -25.28 -17.16 15.20
CA ARG A 157 -25.95 -18.32 14.59
C ARG A 157 -26.99 -17.87 13.57
N THR A 158 -27.80 -16.87 13.91
CA THR A 158 -28.76 -16.25 12.97
C THR A 158 -28.05 -15.68 11.74
N PHE A 159 -26.92 -15.00 11.96
CA PHE A 159 -26.09 -14.48 10.88
C PHE A 159 -25.56 -15.60 9.98
N ALA A 160 -25.05 -16.70 10.54
CA ALA A 160 -24.55 -17.82 9.75
C ALA A 160 -25.62 -18.44 8.84
N PHE A 161 -26.86 -18.61 9.34
CA PHE A 161 -27.98 -19.09 8.53
C PHE A 161 -28.32 -18.11 7.39
N SER A 162 -28.41 -16.81 7.72
CA SER A 162 -28.71 -15.75 6.76
C SER A 162 -27.62 -15.66 5.68
N LEU A 163 -26.34 -15.77 6.06
CA LEU A 163 -25.20 -15.74 5.15
C LEU A 163 -25.23 -16.92 4.18
N ARG A 164 -25.49 -18.15 4.65
CA ARG A 164 -25.60 -19.34 3.80
C ARG A 164 -26.70 -19.19 2.76
N ALA A 165 -27.90 -18.81 3.18
CA ALA A 165 -29.01 -18.60 2.25
C ALA A 165 -28.71 -17.48 1.24
N SER A 166 -28.09 -16.40 1.70
CA SER A 166 -27.68 -15.30 0.83
C SER A 166 -26.69 -15.74 -0.24
N LEU A 167 -25.67 -16.54 0.14
CA LEU A 167 -24.70 -17.11 -0.80
C LEU A 167 -25.36 -18.00 -1.87
N GLU A 168 -26.35 -18.81 -1.50
CA GLU A 168 -27.09 -19.65 -2.45
C GLU A 168 -27.85 -18.82 -3.48
N ILE A 169 -28.57 -17.78 -3.02
CA ILE A 169 -29.30 -16.87 -3.90
C ILE A 169 -28.34 -16.10 -4.81
N TRP A 170 -27.26 -15.55 -4.27
CA TRP A 170 -26.27 -14.83 -5.07
C TRP A 170 -25.59 -15.73 -6.09
N ARG A 171 -25.36 -17.01 -5.76
CA ARG A 171 -24.88 -18.01 -6.72
C ARG A 171 -25.87 -18.24 -7.86
N GLN A 172 -27.16 -18.39 -7.57
CA GLN A 172 -28.20 -18.55 -8.60
C GLN A 172 -28.35 -17.29 -9.48
N GLN A 173 -28.14 -16.11 -8.89
CA GLN A 173 -28.15 -14.83 -9.61
C GLN A 173 -26.87 -14.58 -10.43
N GLY A 174 -25.90 -15.50 -10.40
CA GLY A 174 -24.62 -15.35 -11.11
C GLY A 174 -23.73 -14.25 -10.55
N LYS A 175 -23.87 -13.90 -9.25
CA LYS A 175 -22.97 -12.98 -8.58
C LYS A 175 -21.59 -13.58 -8.43
N LYS A 176 -20.58 -12.70 -8.37
CA LYS A 176 -19.17 -13.09 -8.33
C LYS A 176 -18.55 -12.85 -6.96
N GLY A 177 -18.05 -11.64 -6.73
CA GLY A 177 -17.45 -11.25 -5.46
C GLY A 177 -18.50 -10.93 -4.41
N VAL A 178 -18.30 -11.41 -3.19
CA VAL A 178 -19.08 -11.00 -2.01
C VAL A 178 -18.12 -10.29 -1.07
N TRP A 179 -18.47 -9.07 -0.70
CA TRP A 179 -17.74 -8.26 0.27
C TRP A 179 -18.58 -8.11 1.52
N ILE A 180 -18.00 -8.37 2.69
CA ILE A 180 -18.68 -8.18 3.98
C ILE A 180 -17.85 -7.24 4.83
N LYS A 181 -18.42 -6.07 5.12
CA LYS A 181 -17.87 -5.09 6.04
C LYS A 181 -18.46 -5.33 7.43
N LEU A 182 -17.60 -5.69 8.39
CA LEU A 182 -17.97 -5.90 9.78
C LEU A 182 -17.33 -4.82 10.66
N PRO A 183 -18.14 -3.91 11.26
CA PRO A 183 -17.67 -3.02 12.32
C PRO A 183 -17.04 -3.79 13.48
N ILE A 184 -16.11 -3.16 14.21
CA ILE A 184 -15.40 -3.78 15.33
C ILE A 184 -16.35 -4.25 16.45
N GLU A 185 -17.47 -3.55 16.62
CA GLU A 185 -18.55 -3.87 17.56
C GLU A 185 -19.26 -5.19 17.20
N LEU A 186 -19.22 -5.59 15.93
CA LEU A 186 -19.82 -6.82 15.40
C LEU A 186 -18.77 -7.92 15.18
N SER A 187 -17.69 -7.90 15.96
CA SER A 187 -16.61 -8.89 15.88
C SER A 187 -17.07 -10.34 16.13
N ASN A 188 -18.21 -10.54 16.80
CA ASN A 188 -18.86 -11.84 16.97
C ASN A 188 -19.28 -12.50 15.63
N LEU A 189 -19.40 -11.71 14.56
CA LEU A 189 -19.76 -12.19 13.22
C LEU A 189 -18.55 -12.61 12.37
N VAL A 190 -17.32 -12.35 12.82
CA VAL A 190 -16.10 -12.66 12.06
C VAL A 190 -15.93 -14.17 11.90
N GLN A 191 -16.01 -14.92 13.00
CA GLN A 191 -15.87 -16.38 12.97
C GLN A 191 -16.87 -17.06 12.02
N PRO A 192 -18.20 -16.86 12.14
CA PRO A 192 -19.14 -17.50 11.21
C PRO A 192 -18.92 -17.08 9.76
N THR A 193 -18.44 -15.85 9.50
CA THR A 193 -18.10 -15.42 8.13
C THR A 193 -16.94 -16.23 7.55
N VAL A 194 -15.87 -16.43 8.33
CA VAL A 194 -14.69 -17.21 7.91
C VAL A 194 -15.02 -18.69 7.72
N GLU A 195 -15.90 -19.25 8.56
CA GLU A 195 -16.37 -20.64 8.43
C GLU A 195 -17.11 -20.91 7.11
N GLU A 196 -17.76 -19.89 6.53
CA GLU A 196 -18.35 -19.95 5.18
C GLU A 196 -17.32 -19.76 4.04
N GLY A 197 -16.03 -19.73 4.36
CA GLY A 197 -14.94 -19.70 3.39
C GLY A 197 -14.46 -18.29 2.99
N PHE A 198 -14.96 -17.24 3.65
CA PHE A 198 -14.45 -15.90 3.43
C PHE A 198 -13.02 -15.74 3.92
N GLN A 199 -12.28 -14.85 3.27
CA GLN A 199 -10.92 -14.47 3.63
C GLN A 199 -10.87 -12.99 4.01
N TYR A 200 -9.95 -12.62 4.91
CA TYR A 200 -9.67 -11.22 5.16
C TYR A 200 -9.10 -10.55 3.92
N HIS A 201 -9.68 -9.41 3.54
CA HIS A 201 -9.11 -8.54 2.53
C HIS A 201 -8.29 -7.43 3.20
N HIS A 202 -8.93 -6.59 4.00
CA HIS A 202 -8.29 -5.49 4.71
C HIS A 202 -9.00 -5.20 6.03
N ALA A 203 -8.36 -4.39 6.88
CA ALA A 203 -8.97 -3.89 8.11
C ALA A 203 -8.54 -2.43 8.30
N GLU A 204 -9.46 -1.67 8.86
CA GLU A 204 -9.24 -0.32 9.39
C GLU A 204 -9.46 -0.38 10.91
N PRO A 205 -9.12 0.67 11.68
CA PRO A 205 -9.29 0.66 13.13
C PRO A 205 -10.72 0.30 13.60
N SER A 206 -11.74 0.61 12.80
CA SER A 206 -13.15 0.42 13.16
C SER A 206 -13.86 -0.73 12.45
N TYR A 207 -13.22 -1.43 11.49
CA TYR A 207 -13.89 -2.52 10.78
C TYR A 207 -12.90 -3.50 10.12
N VAL A 208 -13.38 -4.71 9.85
CA VAL A 208 -12.72 -5.68 8.96
C VAL A 208 -13.55 -5.88 7.70
N MET A 209 -12.87 -5.96 6.55
CA MET A 209 -13.46 -6.33 5.27
C MET A 209 -13.08 -7.75 4.92
N LEU A 210 -14.09 -8.60 4.74
CA LEU A 210 -13.94 -9.98 4.28
C LEU A 210 -14.44 -10.13 2.86
N VAL A 211 -13.86 -11.07 2.13
CA VAL A 211 -14.21 -11.36 0.74
C VAL A 211 -14.39 -12.84 0.48
N TYR A 212 -15.32 -13.16 -0.42
CA TYR A 212 -15.52 -14.50 -0.95
C TYR A 212 -15.77 -14.42 -2.46
N TRP A 213 -15.23 -15.39 -3.20
CA TRP A 213 -15.45 -15.53 -4.64
C TRP A 213 -16.35 -16.72 -4.88
N ILE A 214 -17.59 -16.47 -5.30
CA ILE A 214 -18.61 -17.52 -5.49
C ILE A 214 -18.26 -18.49 -6.62
N PRO A 215 -17.81 -18.06 -7.82
CA PRO A 215 -17.62 -18.96 -8.95
C PRO A 215 -16.40 -19.86 -8.80
N ASP A 216 -16.44 -21.07 -9.36
CA ASP A 216 -15.29 -21.99 -9.47
C ASP A 216 -14.22 -21.54 -10.50
N THR A 217 -14.29 -20.29 -10.95
CA THR A 217 -13.33 -19.70 -11.88
C THR A 217 -12.18 -19.03 -11.11
N LYS A 218 -11.12 -18.64 -11.82
CA LYS A 218 -10.02 -17.87 -11.23
C LYS A 218 -10.58 -16.62 -10.53
N ASN A 219 -10.26 -16.47 -9.25
CA ASN A 219 -10.61 -15.29 -8.48
C ASN A 219 -9.95 -14.04 -9.08
N THR A 220 -10.77 -13.04 -9.43
CA THR A 220 -10.33 -11.76 -10.00
C THR A 220 -10.54 -10.58 -9.05
N LEU A 221 -10.85 -10.82 -7.78
CA LEU A 221 -10.93 -9.77 -6.78
C LEU A 221 -9.55 -9.10 -6.65
N PRO A 222 -9.51 -7.76 -6.58
CA PRO A 222 -8.26 -7.06 -6.35
C PRO A 222 -7.68 -7.51 -5.01
N VAL A 223 -6.35 -7.63 -4.96
CA VAL A 223 -5.65 -7.83 -3.68
C VAL A 223 -5.61 -6.51 -2.91
N ASN A 224 -5.59 -6.61 -1.58
CA ASN A 224 -5.41 -5.44 -0.72
C ASN A 224 -4.08 -4.72 -0.97
N ALA A 225 -3.99 -3.46 -0.53
CA ALA A 225 -2.84 -2.57 -0.59
C ALA A 225 -1.52 -3.33 -0.39
N THR A 226 -0.68 -3.28 -1.43
CA THR A 226 0.55 -4.06 -1.54
C THR A 226 1.80 -3.26 -1.19
N HIS A 227 1.69 -1.92 -1.24
CA HIS A 227 2.80 -1.01 -1.03
C HIS A 227 2.52 -0.05 0.11
N ARG A 228 3.58 0.30 0.84
CA ARG A 228 3.65 1.52 1.65
C ARG A 228 4.31 2.61 0.83
N VAL A 229 3.89 3.84 1.04
CA VAL A 229 4.43 4.99 0.34
C VAL A 229 5.20 5.85 1.32
N GLY A 230 6.49 6.04 1.07
CA GLY A 230 7.36 6.92 1.82
C GLY A 230 7.87 8.08 0.97
N VAL A 231 8.26 9.15 1.64
CA VAL A 231 8.86 10.34 1.02
C VAL A 231 10.17 10.67 1.72
N GLY A 232 11.14 11.17 0.94
CA GLY A 232 12.35 11.82 1.43
C GLY A 232 12.48 13.20 0.82
N ALA A 233 12.80 14.19 1.64
CA ALA A 233 12.85 15.59 1.24
C ALA A 233 14.30 16.07 1.10
N PHE A 234 14.72 16.32 -0.13
CA PHE A 234 15.94 17.07 -0.42
C PHE A 234 15.62 18.56 -0.36
N VAL A 235 16.02 19.22 0.73
CA VAL A 235 15.84 20.66 0.93
C VAL A 235 17.22 21.30 0.97
N MET A 236 17.49 22.24 0.06
CA MET A 236 18.77 22.94 -0.02
C MET A 236 18.54 24.45 -0.05
N ASN A 237 19.32 25.19 0.72
CA ASN A 237 19.29 26.65 0.73
C ASN A 237 20.28 27.25 -0.29
N ASP A 238 20.26 28.56 -0.46
CA ASP A 238 21.13 29.28 -1.40
C ASP A 238 22.63 29.22 -1.03
N LYS A 239 22.94 28.90 0.23
CA LYS A 239 24.32 28.67 0.72
C LYS A 239 24.84 27.27 0.43
N ARG A 240 24.06 26.43 -0.27
CA ARG A 240 24.42 25.04 -0.63
C ARG A 240 24.53 24.15 0.61
N GLU A 241 23.72 24.44 1.62
CA GLU A 241 23.53 23.61 2.80
C GLU A 241 22.21 22.85 2.65
N VAL A 242 22.21 21.57 3.01
CA VAL A 242 21.02 20.73 3.04
C VAL A 242 20.45 20.63 4.45
N LEU A 243 19.13 20.62 4.53
CA LEU A 243 18.44 20.35 5.78
C LEU A 243 18.58 18.86 6.11
N ALA A 244 19.15 18.57 7.28
CA ALA A 244 19.37 17.21 7.72
C ALA A 244 18.95 17.03 9.18
N VAL A 245 18.57 15.79 9.52
CA VAL A 245 18.12 15.40 10.85
C VAL A 245 18.86 14.16 11.35
N GLN A 246 18.93 14.01 12.67
CA GLN A 246 19.32 12.79 13.37
C GLN A 246 18.11 12.24 14.14
N GLU A 247 17.86 10.94 14.02
CA GLU A 247 16.76 10.28 14.74
C GLU A 247 17.11 10.06 16.22
N LYS A 248 16.17 10.37 17.10
CA LYS A 248 16.24 10.10 18.55
C LYS A 248 15.88 8.66 18.91
N SER A 249 15.20 7.95 18.01
CA SER A 249 14.75 6.58 18.20
C SER A 249 15.04 5.71 16.97
N GLY A 250 14.67 4.43 17.02
CA GLY A 250 14.91 3.50 15.92
C GLY A 250 16.38 3.11 15.74
N LYS A 251 16.70 2.64 14.53
CA LYS A 251 18.00 2.02 14.20
C LYS A 251 19.17 2.99 14.25
N PHE A 252 18.92 4.28 13.99
CA PHE A 252 19.96 5.30 13.94
C PHE A 252 20.14 6.08 15.25
N ARG A 253 19.39 5.71 16.30
CA ARG A 253 19.52 6.33 17.62
C ARG A 253 20.97 6.30 18.12
N GLY A 254 21.51 7.47 18.45
CA GLY A 254 22.86 7.61 19.00
C GLY A 254 23.99 7.29 18.00
N SER A 255 23.67 7.08 16.72
CA SER A 255 24.68 6.81 15.68
C SER A 255 25.39 8.06 15.17
N GLY A 256 24.83 9.25 15.41
CA GLY A 256 25.33 10.51 14.87
C GLY A 256 25.18 10.64 13.34
N ILE A 257 24.41 9.76 12.70
CA ILE A 257 24.21 9.77 11.25
C ILE A 257 23.17 10.83 10.88
N TRP A 258 23.54 11.74 10.00
CA TRP A 258 22.62 12.72 9.42
C TRP A 258 21.95 12.17 8.17
N LYS A 259 20.63 12.29 8.13
CA LYS A 259 19.79 11.91 6.98
C LYS A 259 18.92 13.09 6.54
N PHE A 260 18.37 13.01 5.34
CA PHE A 260 17.31 13.91 4.92
C PHE A 260 16.05 13.69 5.77
N PRO A 261 15.17 14.69 5.91
CA PRO A 261 13.83 14.48 6.45
C PRO A 261 13.07 13.43 5.64
N THR A 262 12.42 12.49 6.32
CA THR A 262 11.73 11.35 5.69
C THR A 262 10.51 10.94 6.48
N GLY A 263 9.45 10.51 5.80
CA GLY A 263 8.33 9.88 6.47
C GLY A 263 7.40 9.10 5.56
N VAL A 264 6.24 8.77 6.07
CA VAL A 264 5.24 7.94 5.38
C VAL A 264 4.10 8.85 4.94
N VAL A 265 3.63 8.66 3.71
CA VAL A 265 2.44 9.36 3.20
C VAL A 265 1.21 8.75 3.84
N GLU A 266 0.35 9.60 4.41
CA GLU A 266 -0.86 9.15 5.10
C GLU A 266 -1.97 8.74 4.12
N PRO A 267 -2.95 7.89 4.52
CA PRO A 267 -4.06 7.54 3.66
C PRO A 267 -4.83 8.77 3.16
N GLY A 268 -4.92 8.93 1.84
CA GLY A 268 -5.58 10.06 1.20
C GLY A 268 -4.73 11.33 1.07
N GLU A 269 -3.46 11.29 1.49
CA GLU A 269 -2.52 12.39 1.38
C GLU A 269 -1.76 12.37 0.04
N ASP A 270 -1.54 13.54 -0.56
CA ASP A 270 -0.70 13.69 -1.76
C ASP A 270 0.79 13.55 -1.41
N ILE A 271 1.59 12.97 -2.32
CA ILE A 271 3.05 12.82 -2.15
C ILE A 271 3.73 14.17 -1.84
N SER A 272 3.36 15.22 -2.58
CA SER A 272 3.87 16.58 -2.37
C SER A 272 3.51 17.13 -0.99
N ALA A 273 2.26 16.95 -0.56
CA ALA A 273 1.78 17.38 0.75
C ALA A 273 2.49 16.64 1.88
N GLY A 274 2.63 15.30 1.77
CA GLY A 274 3.36 14.48 2.73
C GLY A 274 4.82 14.92 2.87
N ALA A 275 5.52 15.19 1.76
CA ALA A 275 6.90 15.66 1.83
C ALA A 275 7.04 17.02 2.54
N VAL A 276 6.13 17.97 2.28
CA VAL A 276 6.09 19.28 2.96
C VAL A 276 5.76 19.13 4.45
N ARG A 277 4.77 18.28 4.77
CA ARG A 277 4.36 17.98 6.16
C ARG A 277 5.52 17.39 6.95
N GLU A 278 6.19 16.37 6.44
CA GLU A 278 7.30 15.70 7.16
C GLU A 278 8.45 16.66 7.47
N VAL A 279 8.85 17.52 6.52
CA VAL A 279 9.85 18.56 6.79
C VAL A 279 9.38 19.50 7.90
N LYS A 280 8.12 19.94 7.83
CA LYS A 280 7.56 20.86 8.82
C LYS A 280 7.47 20.24 10.22
N GLU A 281 7.04 18.99 10.31
CA GLU A 281 6.93 18.24 11.56
C GLU A 281 8.31 18.01 12.19
N GLU A 282 9.28 17.49 11.43
CA GLU A 282 10.58 17.14 11.99
C GLU A 282 11.44 18.36 12.36
N THR A 283 11.36 19.45 11.58
CA THR A 283 12.33 20.56 11.64
C THR A 283 11.72 21.94 11.88
N GLY A 284 10.40 22.08 11.79
CA GLY A 284 9.72 23.38 11.86
C GLY A 284 9.87 24.25 10.60
N ILE A 285 10.65 23.82 9.60
CA ILE A 285 10.91 24.58 8.38
C ILE A 285 9.70 24.55 7.44
N SER A 286 9.23 25.73 7.03
CA SER A 286 8.24 25.86 5.97
C SER A 286 8.91 25.67 4.62
N THR A 287 8.29 24.88 3.74
CA THR A 287 8.83 24.57 2.41
C THR A 287 7.75 24.63 1.34
N GLU A 288 8.19 24.83 0.11
CA GLU A 288 7.40 24.69 -1.10
C GLU A 288 7.85 23.42 -1.85
N PHE A 289 6.90 22.57 -2.24
CA PHE A 289 7.20 21.42 -3.08
C PHE A 289 7.58 21.89 -4.48
N ILE A 290 8.66 21.34 -5.04
CA ILE A 290 9.10 21.64 -6.40
C ILE A 290 8.80 20.45 -7.32
N GLU A 291 9.48 19.32 -7.11
CA GLU A 291 9.39 18.16 -8.01
C GLU A 291 9.69 16.84 -7.27
N VAL A 292 9.19 15.74 -7.81
CA VAL A 292 9.75 14.41 -7.52
C VAL A 292 10.97 14.21 -8.42
N LEU A 293 12.15 14.00 -7.84
CA LEU A 293 13.39 13.74 -8.59
C LEU A 293 13.50 12.28 -9.04
N ALA A 294 13.08 11.35 -8.19
CA ALA A 294 13.10 9.92 -8.45
C ALA A 294 12.19 9.18 -7.49
N PHE A 295 11.94 7.90 -7.75
CA PHE A 295 11.37 7.00 -6.76
C PHE A 295 12.12 5.67 -6.78
N ARG A 296 12.10 4.99 -5.64
CA ARG A 296 12.71 3.67 -5.44
C ARG A 296 11.64 2.68 -5.03
N GLN A 297 11.76 1.45 -5.53
CA GLN A 297 10.99 0.32 -5.03
C GLN A 297 11.88 -0.61 -4.19
N SER A 298 11.32 -1.17 -3.10
CA SER A 298 11.86 -2.35 -2.42
C SER A 298 10.76 -3.30 -2.01
N HIS A 299 11.11 -4.57 -1.81
CA HIS A 299 10.15 -5.61 -1.48
C HIS A 299 10.36 -6.19 -0.08
N LYS A 300 9.27 -6.68 0.50
CA LYS A 300 9.21 -7.45 1.76
C LYS A 300 9.82 -6.72 2.95
N SER A 301 9.52 -5.42 3.05
CA SER A 301 10.11 -4.54 4.05
C SER A 301 9.37 -4.48 5.37
N PHE A 302 8.05 -4.39 5.29
CA PHE A 302 7.16 -4.35 6.43
C PHE A 302 6.06 -5.35 6.24
N PHE A 303 5.99 -6.37 7.10
CA PHE A 303 4.93 -7.37 7.06
C PHE A 303 4.69 -7.94 5.64
N ASN A 304 5.77 -8.25 4.92
CA ASN A 304 5.76 -8.74 3.53
C ASN A 304 5.20 -7.77 2.46
N LYS A 305 4.94 -6.50 2.81
CA LYS A 305 4.59 -5.45 1.85
C LYS A 305 5.84 -4.88 1.18
N SER A 306 5.64 -4.24 0.05
CA SER A 306 6.68 -3.50 -0.67
C SER A 306 6.67 -2.03 -0.25
N ASP A 307 7.75 -1.29 -0.50
CA ASP A 307 7.79 0.17 -0.35
C ASP A 307 7.98 0.83 -1.71
N LEU A 308 7.26 1.94 -1.90
CA LEU A 308 7.60 2.98 -2.86
C LEU A 308 8.12 4.18 -2.08
N PHE A 309 9.35 4.61 -2.37
CA PHE A 309 9.98 5.73 -1.70
C PHE A 309 10.26 6.85 -2.71
N PHE A 310 9.57 7.97 -2.57
CA PHE A 310 9.67 9.13 -3.44
C PHE A 310 10.69 10.13 -2.92
N ILE A 311 11.62 10.53 -3.78
CA ILE A 311 12.65 11.51 -3.47
C ILE A 311 12.15 12.84 -4.03
N CYS A 312 11.78 13.75 -3.14
CA CYS A 312 11.21 15.04 -3.49
C CYS A 312 12.26 16.13 -3.28
N ILE A 313 12.31 17.12 -4.16
CA ILE A 313 13.03 18.36 -3.92
C ILE A 313 12.05 19.44 -3.48
N LEU A 314 12.40 20.14 -2.41
CA LEU A 314 11.60 21.22 -1.85
C LEU A 314 12.48 22.46 -1.69
N ARG A 315 11.84 23.63 -1.82
CA ARG A 315 12.47 24.94 -1.60
C ARG A 315 12.15 25.42 -0.18
N PRO A 316 13.14 25.80 0.64
CA PRO A 316 12.87 26.38 1.94
C PRO A 316 12.27 27.79 1.82
N LEU A 317 11.26 28.06 2.64
CA LEU A 317 10.62 29.38 2.79
C LEU A 317 10.97 30.04 4.13
N SER A 318 11.54 29.26 5.06
CA SER A 318 12.07 29.71 6.35
C SER A 318 13.39 28.99 6.65
N PHE A 319 14.16 29.51 7.61
CA PHE A 319 15.49 28.96 7.92
C PHE A 319 15.71 28.64 9.40
N ASP A 320 14.85 29.15 10.30
CA ASP A 320 14.92 28.90 11.74
C ASP A 320 14.39 27.51 12.07
N ILE A 321 15.29 26.63 12.49
CA ILE A 321 14.97 25.25 12.83
C ILE A 321 14.32 25.18 14.22
N ARG A 322 13.21 24.46 14.30
CA ARG A 322 12.54 24.05 15.55
C ARG A 322 12.25 22.56 15.47
N LYS A 323 13.18 21.75 15.96
CA LYS A 323 13.08 20.30 15.87
C LYS A 323 11.94 19.75 16.72
N GLN A 324 11.34 18.65 16.26
CA GLN A 324 10.38 17.90 17.07
C GLN A 324 11.09 17.02 18.11
N ASP A 325 11.10 17.46 19.37
CA ASP A 325 11.85 16.81 20.46
C ASP A 325 11.48 15.36 20.78
N SER A 326 10.29 14.92 20.37
CA SER A 326 9.85 13.53 20.57
C SER A 326 10.59 12.54 19.67
N GLU A 327 11.03 12.97 18.48
CA GLU A 327 11.54 12.07 17.43
C GLU A 327 12.92 12.47 16.91
N ILE A 328 13.27 13.76 16.94
CA ILE A 328 14.48 14.29 16.35
C ILE A 328 15.48 14.69 17.43
N GLU A 329 16.65 14.07 17.37
CA GLU A 329 17.76 14.35 18.27
C GLU A 329 18.38 15.71 17.93
N ALA A 330 18.70 15.91 16.66
CA ALA A 330 19.27 17.15 16.13
C ALA A 330 18.77 17.42 14.71
N ALA A 331 18.69 18.70 14.33
CA ALA A 331 18.33 19.15 12.99
C ALA A 331 19.19 20.36 12.63
N GLU A 332 19.87 20.32 11.48
CA GLU A 332 20.86 21.33 11.07
C GLU A 332 20.84 21.58 9.56
N TRP A 333 21.30 22.76 9.17
CA TRP A 333 21.73 23.07 7.81
C TRP A 333 23.19 22.65 7.66
N ILE A 334 23.45 21.63 6.84
CA ILE A 334 24.79 21.05 6.69
C ILE A 334 25.30 21.32 5.27
N PRO A 335 26.51 21.88 5.07
CA PRO A 335 27.11 22.02 3.76
C PRO A 335 27.06 20.70 2.99
N ILE A 336 26.56 20.71 1.74
CA ILE A 336 26.30 19.47 0.98
C ILE A 336 27.55 18.60 0.81
N GLN A 337 28.73 19.23 0.71
CA GLN A 337 30.00 18.51 0.65
C GLN A 337 30.29 17.76 1.95
N GLN A 338 30.01 18.37 3.11
CA GLN A 338 30.14 17.73 4.42
C GLN A 338 29.12 16.61 4.61
N PHE A 339 27.86 16.84 4.23
CA PHE A 339 26.82 15.82 4.28
C PHE A 339 27.18 14.61 3.40
N ALA A 340 27.66 14.86 2.19
CA ALA A 340 28.09 13.81 1.25
C ALA A 340 29.35 13.07 1.73
N ALA A 341 30.25 13.73 2.48
CA ALA A 341 31.46 13.13 3.01
C ALA A 341 31.22 12.15 4.18
N GLN A 342 30.02 12.11 4.75
CA GLN A 342 29.68 11.17 5.82
C GLN A 342 29.97 9.72 5.39
N PRO A 343 30.61 8.88 6.24
CA PRO A 343 30.88 7.48 5.92
C PRO A 343 29.64 6.71 5.48
N PHE A 344 28.49 7.01 6.09
CA PHE A 344 27.20 6.43 5.73
C PHE A 344 26.80 6.80 4.29
N ALA A 345 26.85 8.08 3.92
CA ALA A 345 26.57 8.54 2.55
C ALA A 345 27.53 7.93 1.52
N GLN A 346 28.79 7.74 1.88
CA GLN A 346 29.79 7.12 1.01
C GLN A 346 29.63 5.59 0.87
N LYS A 347 28.99 4.93 1.83
CA LYS A 347 28.75 3.48 1.78
C LYS A 347 27.43 3.11 1.08
N HIS A 348 26.42 3.98 1.15
CA HIS A 348 25.06 3.65 0.70
C HIS A 348 24.71 4.31 -0.63
N GLU A 349 24.57 3.48 -1.67
CA GLU A 349 24.35 3.93 -3.06
C GLU A 349 23.11 4.81 -3.25
N LEU A 350 21.99 4.46 -2.61
CA LEU A 350 20.76 5.26 -2.70
C LEU A 350 21.03 6.72 -2.29
N LEU A 351 21.74 6.93 -1.18
CA LEU A 351 22.01 8.27 -0.68
C LEU A 351 22.93 9.04 -1.64
N LYS A 352 23.92 8.37 -2.25
CA LYS A 352 24.75 8.94 -3.32
C LYS A 352 23.91 9.41 -4.50
N TYR A 353 22.97 8.59 -4.97
CA TYR A 353 22.08 8.96 -6.08
C TYR A 353 21.18 10.14 -5.70
N ILE A 354 20.62 10.17 -4.50
CA ILE A 354 19.80 11.31 -4.02
C ILE A 354 20.61 12.60 -4.03
N ILE A 355 21.83 12.58 -3.45
CA ILE A 355 22.73 13.74 -3.41
C ILE A 355 23.06 14.19 -4.84
N ASN A 356 23.45 13.27 -5.71
CA ASN A 356 23.82 13.60 -7.09
C ASN A 356 22.63 14.17 -7.89
N LEU A 357 21.42 13.64 -7.69
CA LEU A 357 20.20 14.17 -8.31
C LEU A 357 19.90 15.59 -7.82
N GLY A 358 19.98 15.83 -6.51
CA GLY A 358 19.78 17.16 -5.92
C GLY A 358 20.80 18.19 -6.43
N LEU A 359 22.09 17.82 -6.50
CA LEU A 359 23.14 18.67 -7.06
C LEU A 359 22.92 18.92 -8.57
N THR A 360 22.60 17.88 -9.33
CA THR A 360 22.31 18.01 -10.77
C THR A 360 21.09 18.89 -11.02
N LYS A 361 20.06 18.81 -10.17
CA LYS A 361 18.90 19.71 -10.23
C LYS A 361 19.30 21.16 -10.01
N ALA A 362 20.14 21.43 -9.00
CA ALA A 362 20.56 22.79 -8.68
C ALA A 362 21.55 23.39 -9.70
N GLU A 363 22.40 22.58 -10.33
CA GLU A 363 23.50 23.08 -11.18
C GLU A 363 23.26 22.92 -12.69
N LYS A 364 22.65 21.81 -13.08
CA LYS A 364 22.57 21.37 -14.49
C LYS A 364 21.14 21.34 -15.00
N GLY A 365 20.20 21.81 -14.18
CA GLY A 365 18.77 21.85 -14.52
C GLY A 365 18.20 20.46 -14.77
N TYR A 366 18.41 19.48 -13.88
CA TYR A 366 17.64 18.23 -13.94
C TYR A 366 16.13 18.53 -13.95
N ALA A 367 15.34 17.83 -14.77
CA ALA A 367 13.89 17.94 -14.73
C ALA A 367 13.31 16.67 -14.10
N GLY A 368 12.75 16.83 -12.91
CA GLY A 368 11.95 15.81 -12.27
C GLY A 368 10.49 15.89 -12.72
N PHE A 369 9.60 15.43 -11.85
CA PHE A 369 8.18 15.29 -12.12
C PHE A 369 7.39 16.28 -11.25
N SER A 370 6.72 17.23 -11.90
CA SER A 370 5.85 18.21 -11.28
C SER A 370 4.40 17.72 -11.30
N PRO A 371 3.59 17.97 -10.26
CA PRO A 371 2.16 17.66 -10.26
C PRO A 371 1.39 18.64 -11.16
N ILE A 372 0.51 18.11 -12.00
CA ILE A 372 -0.56 18.84 -12.68
C ILE A 372 -1.89 18.32 -12.16
N CYS A 373 -2.71 19.21 -11.62
CA CYS A 373 -4.07 18.89 -11.21
C CYS A 373 -4.96 18.73 -12.46
N ILE A 374 -5.48 17.52 -12.66
CA ILE A 374 -6.42 17.18 -13.72
C ILE A 374 -7.79 16.85 -13.12
N LYS A 375 -8.84 17.17 -13.88
CA LYS A 375 -10.20 16.72 -13.53
C LYS A 375 -10.32 15.24 -13.88
N SER A 376 -10.73 14.42 -12.91
CA SER A 376 -11.05 13.02 -13.16
C SER A 376 -12.24 12.91 -14.10
N ALA A 377 -12.18 11.99 -15.08
CA ALA A 377 -13.31 11.69 -15.97
C ALA A 377 -14.42 10.89 -15.25
N PHE A 378 -14.12 10.32 -14.08
CA PHE A 378 -14.99 9.38 -13.37
C PHE A 378 -15.50 9.92 -12.04
N THR A 379 -14.88 10.96 -11.50
CA THR A 379 -15.20 11.53 -10.18
C THR A 379 -15.11 13.05 -10.22
N SER A 380 -15.83 13.74 -9.33
CA SER A 380 -15.73 15.19 -9.16
C SER A 380 -14.44 15.64 -8.46
N ARG A 381 -13.57 14.69 -8.08
CA ARG A 381 -12.32 14.97 -7.36
C ARG A 381 -11.21 15.33 -8.34
N GLN A 382 -10.32 16.21 -7.89
CA GLN A 382 -9.07 16.49 -8.60
C GLN A 382 -8.11 15.31 -8.43
N SER A 383 -7.30 15.05 -9.46
CA SER A 383 -6.24 14.05 -9.46
C SER A 383 -4.93 14.73 -9.84
N CYS A 384 -3.82 14.36 -9.19
CA CYS A 384 -2.50 14.89 -9.48
C CYS A 384 -1.73 13.96 -10.41
N LEU A 385 -1.44 14.41 -11.63
CA LEU A 385 -0.53 13.72 -12.54
C LEU A 385 0.88 14.27 -12.37
N TYR A 386 1.85 13.43 -12.01
CA TYR A 386 3.26 13.82 -11.90
C TYR A 386 3.96 13.55 -13.23
N LEU A 387 4.53 14.58 -13.86
CA LEU A 387 5.24 14.45 -15.13
C LEU A 387 6.36 15.48 -15.29
N ASN A 388 7.28 15.20 -16.22
CA ASN A 388 8.26 16.17 -16.66
C ASN A 388 7.58 17.23 -17.55
N THR A 389 7.22 18.35 -16.92
CA THR A 389 6.54 19.47 -17.59
C THR A 389 7.45 20.26 -18.51
N ARG A 390 8.75 20.29 -18.22
CA ARG A 390 9.72 21.01 -19.03
C ARG A 390 9.79 20.42 -20.44
N ASP A 391 9.96 19.11 -20.54
CA ASP A 391 10.16 18.45 -21.82
C ASP A 391 8.82 18.30 -22.57
N LEU A 392 7.69 18.28 -21.86
CA LEU A 392 6.37 18.32 -22.49
C LEU A 392 6.07 19.67 -23.18
N ASN A 393 6.54 20.78 -22.59
CA ASN A 393 6.27 22.13 -23.09
C ASN A 393 7.30 22.61 -24.13
N GLN A 394 8.26 21.78 -24.54
CA GLN A 394 9.17 22.14 -25.62
C GLN A 394 8.44 22.04 -26.96
N PRO A 395 8.53 23.06 -27.83
CA PRO A 395 7.97 22.98 -29.17
C PRO A 395 8.64 21.83 -29.94
N SER A 396 7.82 21.00 -30.59
CA SER A 396 8.21 19.84 -31.39
C SER A 396 9.04 20.20 -32.61
#